data_AF-D7TYJ1-F1
#
_entry.id   AF-D7TYJ1-F1
#
_cell.length_a   1.000
_cell.length_b   1.000
_cell.length_c   1.000
_cell.angle_alpha   90.00
_cell.angle_beta   90.00
_cell.angle_gamma   90.00
#
_symmetry.space_group_name_H-M   'P 1'
#
loop_
_entity.id
_entity.type
_entity.pdbx_description
1 polymer ?
#
loop_
_entity_poly.entity_id
_entity_poly.type
_entity_poly.pdbx_seq_one_letter_code
_entity_poly.pdbx_strand_id
1 'polypeptide(L)' 'MEAIVEQPPPCASTNQFSAEFCSFISACIQKDPNDRKSAHELMAHPFISMYRDLNVDLATYFTNAGSPLATF' A
#
# COMPACT_ATOMS: atom_id res chain seq x y z
N MET A 1 -17.47 16.01 -2.41
CA MET A 1 -17.09 15.03 -3.45
C MET A 1 -15.96 15.53 -4.35
N GLU A 2 -15.70 16.84 -4.41
CA GLU A 2 -14.71 17.42 -5.34
C GLU A 2 -13.24 17.28 -4.93
N ALA A 3 -12.94 17.07 -3.64
CA ALA A 3 -11.55 17.04 -3.17
C ALA A 3 -10.69 15.97 -3.85
N ILE A 4 -11.25 14.79 -4.16
CA ILE A 4 -10.51 13.69 -4.79
C ILE A 4 -10.22 13.98 -6.27
N VAL A 5 -11.16 14.65 -6.96
CA VAL A 5 -11.03 14.96 -8.40
C VAL A 5 -10.04 16.09 -8.61
N GLU A 6 -10.06 17.11 -7.75
CA GLU A 6 -9.25 18.33 -7.91
C GLU A 6 -7.85 18.21 -7.28
N GLN A 7 -7.73 17.65 -6.07
CA GLN A 7 -6.44 17.63 -5.35
C GLN A 7 -5.50 16.54 -5.87
N PRO A 8 -4.17 16.73 -5.85
CA PRO A 8 -3.22 15.71 -6.29
C PRO A 8 -3.45 14.37 -5.55
N PRO A 9 -3.08 13.23 -6.18
CA PRO A 9 -3.18 11.94 -5.50
C PRO A 9 -2.38 11.98 -4.19
N PRO A 10 -2.91 11.40 -3.10
CA PRO A 10 -2.16 11.30 -1.86
C PRO A 10 -0.90 10.45 -2.07
N CYS A 11 0.18 10.84 -1.37
CA CYS A 11 1.44 10.12 -1.36
C CYS A 11 1.77 9.64 0.06
N ALA A 12 2.42 8.48 0.17
CA ALA A 12 2.94 8.02 1.45
C ALA A 12 4.08 8.93 1.94
N SER A 13 4.17 9.13 3.25
CA SER A 13 5.20 9.98 3.86
C SER A 13 6.58 9.31 3.80
N THR A 14 7.51 9.90 3.06
CA THR A 14 8.89 9.41 2.93
C THR A 14 9.69 9.43 4.24
N ASN A 15 9.20 10.15 5.27
CA ASN A 15 9.84 10.21 6.59
C ASN A 15 9.38 9.08 7.51
N GLN A 16 8.29 8.39 7.18
CA GLN A 16 7.69 7.33 8.01
C GLN A 16 7.79 5.95 7.36
N PHE A 17 7.88 5.88 6.04
CA PHE A 17 7.84 4.62 5.29
C PHE A 17 9.07 4.43 4.41
N SER A 18 9.33 3.18 4.04
CA SER A 18 10.43 2.85 3.15
C SER A 18 10.21 3.40 1.73
N ALA A 19 11.30 3.57 0.98
CA ALA A 19 11.24 4.07 -0.40
C ALA A 19 10.42 3.14 -1.31
N GLU A 20 10.53 1.82 -1.11
CA GLU A 20 9.81 0.80 -1.86
C GLU A 20 8.30 0.86 -1.60
N PHE A 21 7.91 1.09 -0.34
CA PHE A 21 6.51 1.28 0.02
C PHE A 21 5.95 2.56 -0.61
N CYS A 22 6.65 3.69 -0.47
CA CYS A 22 6.21 4.95 -1.07
C CYS A 22 6.07 4.82 -2.59
N SER A 23 7.04 4.18 -3.25
CA SER A 23 7.01 3.91 -4.68
C SER A 23 5.81 3.04 -5.09
N PHE A 24 5.52 1.98 -4.32
CA PHE A 24 4.37 1.11 -4.58
C PHE A 24 3.05 1.86 -4.45
N ILE A 25 2.86 2.64 -3.38
CA ILE A 25 1.64 3.44 -3.18
C ILE A 25 1.47 4.45 -4.32
N SER A 26 2.52 5.14 -4.73
CA SER A 26 2.46 6.04 -5.89
C SER A 26 2.10 5.31 -7.19
N ALA A 27 2.52 4.05 -7.38
CA ALA A 27 2.11 3.26 -8.54
C ALA A 27 0.63 2.85 -8.51
N CYS A 28 0.05 2.66 -7.31
CA CYS A 28 -1.36 2.33 -7.12
C CYS A 28 -2.28 3.54 -7.31
N ILE A 29 -1.87 4.70 -6.78
CA ILE A 29 -2.72 5.89 -6.68
C ILE A 29 -2.42 6.84 -7.84
N GLN A 30 -2.90 6.46 -9.03
CA GLN A 30 -2.84 7.27 -10.24
C GLN A 30 -4.23 7.76 -10.64
N LYS A 31 -4.37 9.07 -10.82
CA LYS A 31 -5.65 9.70 -11.22
C LYS A 31 -6.06 9.25 -12.61
N ASP A 32 -5.14 9.38 -13.57
CA ASP A 32 -5.38 8.87 -14.91
C ASP A 32 -5.48 7.33 -14.86
N PRO A 33 -6.60 6.73 -15.30
CA PRO A 33 -6.74 5.29 -15.32
C PRO A 33 -5.73 4.59 -16.26
N ASN A 34 -5.21 5.27 -17.28
CA ASN A 34 -4.22 4.70 -18.20
C ASN A 34 -2.82 4.63 -17.57
N ASP A 35 -2.51 5.51 -16.63
CA ASP A 35 -1.26 5.48 -15.86
C ASP A 35 -1.33 4.50 -14.67
N ARG A 36 -2.55 4.10 -14.28
CA ARG A 36 -2.79 3.21 -13.14
C ARG A 36 -2.54 1.77 -13.53
N LYS A 37 -1.46 1.20 -12.98
CA LYS A 37 -1.12 -0.21 -13.19
C LYS A 37 -2.25 -1.12 -12.71
N SER A 38 -2.51 -2.17 -13.48
CA SER A 38 -3.42 -3.25 -13.09
C SER A 38 -2.88 -4.02 -11.88
N ALA A 39 -3.75 -4.75 -11.18
CA ALA A 39 -3.33 -5.59 -10.05
C ALA A 39 -2.25 -6.60 -10.46
N HIS A 40 -2.35 -7.17 -11.67
CA HIS A 40 -1.36 -8.10 -12.20
C HIS A 40 0.01 -7.44 -12.38
N GLU A 41 0.06 -6.23 -12.95
CA GLU A 41 1.32 -5.48 -13.09
C GLU A 41 1.89 -5.05 -11.73
N LEU A 42 1.03 -4.70 -10.77
CA LEU A 42 1.44 -4.33 -9.41
C LEU A 42 2.04 -5.50 -8.63
N MET A 43 1.63 -6.75 -8.90
CA MET A 43 2.24 -7.93 -8.27
C MET A 43 3.72 -8.10 -8.63
N ALA A 44 4.17 -7.54 -9.76
CA ALA A 44 5.58 -7.55 -10.16
C ALA A 44 6.41 -6.42 -9.50
N HIS A 45 5.78 -5.52 -8.74
CA HIS A 45 6.49 -4.43 -8.08
C HIS A 45 7.42 -4.97 -6.96
N PRO A 46 8.67 -4.47 -6.83
CA PRO A 46 9.65 -4.98 -5.86
C PRO A 46 9.14 -5.03 -4.41
N PHE A 47 8.31 -4.06 -4.02
CA PHE A 47 7.70 -4.02 -2.69
C PHE A 47 6.92 -5.29 -2.35
N ILE A 48 6.21 -5.89 -3.31
CA ILE A 48 5.37 -7.08 -3.08
C ILE A 48 6.22 -8.35 -2.89
N SER A 49 7.39 -8.43 -3.51
CA SER A 49 8.28 -9.59 -3.38
C SER A 49 9.30 -9.45 -2.24
N MET A 50 9.54 -8.24 -1.74
CA MET A 50 10.59 -7.94 -0.76
C MET A 50 10.57 -8.82 0.51
N TYR A 51 9.38 -9.21 0.96
CA TYR A 51 9.19 -10.01 2.18
C TYR A 51 8.66 -11.42 1.91
N ARG A 52 8.70 -11.89 0.66
CA ARG A 52 8.13 -13.19 0.28
C ARG A 52 8.75 -14.35 1.05
N ASP A 53 10.05 -14.28 1.33
CA ASP A 53 10.79 -15.34 2.01
C ASP A 53 10.82 -15.16 3.54
N LEU A 54 10.18 -14.11 4.07
CA LEU A 54 10.08 -13.87 5.50
C LEU A 54 8.84 -14.59 6.04
N ASN A 55 9.05 -15.51 6.99
CA ASN A 55 7.95 -16.15 7.70
C ASN A 55 7.38 -15.21 8.78
N VAL A 56 6.50 -14.30 8.36
CA VAL A 56 5.80 -13.38 9.26
C VAL A 56 4.59 -14.07 9.88
N ASP A 57 4.61 -14.27 11.19
CA ASP A 57 3.47 -14.82 11.94
C ASP A 57 2.40 -13.74 12.19
N LEU A 58 1.53 -13.56 11.20
CA LEU A 58 0.39 -12.64 11.28
C LEU A 58 -0.64 -13.09 12.32
N ALA A 59 -0.76 -14.40 12.59
CA ALA A 59 -1.75 -14.91 13.53
C ALA A 59 -1.43 -14.49 14.96
N THR A 60 -0.16 -14.62 15.36
CA THR A 60 0.32 -14.11 16.65
C THR A 60 0.21 -12.59 16.72
N TYR A 61 0.56 -11.88 15.64
CA TYR A 61 0.42 -10.42 15.58
C TYR A 61 -1.01 -9.96 15.88
N PHE A 62 -2.02 -10.52 15.19
CA PHE A 62 -3.43 -10.13 15.40
C PHE A 62 -3.97 -10.55 16.77
N THR A 63 -3.46 -11.63 17.35
CA THR A 63 -3.83 -12.05 18.70
C THR A 63 -3.32 -11.05 19.75
N ASN A 64 -2.08 -10.59 19.60
CA ASN A 64 -1.43 -9.69 20.55
C ASN A 64 -1.85 -8.23 20.40
N ALA A 65 -2.03 -7.76 19.17
CA ALA A 65 -2.45 -6.38 18.89
C ALA A 65 -3.93 -6.12 19.25
N GLY A 66 -4.70 -7.18 19.52
CA GLY A 66 -6.16 -7.14 19.46
C GLY A 66 -6.63 -7.04 17.99
N SER A 67 -7.83 -7.52 17.68
CA SER A 67 -8.34 -7.44 16.31
C SER A 67 -8.60 -5.97 15.95
N PRO A 68 -7.82 -5.33 15.06
CA PRO A 68 -8.06 -3.93 14.69
C PRO A 68 -9.38 -3.77 13.92
N LEU A 69 -9.94 -4.88 13.42
CA LEU A 69 -11.20 -4.94 12.69
C LEU A 69 -12.44 -4.95 13.60
N ALA A 70 -12.26 -5.06 14.92
CA ALA A 70 -13.36 -5.08 15.88
C ALA A 70 -13.79 -3.68 16.37
N THR A 71 -13.19 -2.61 15.85
CA THR A 71 -13.53 -1.23 16.22
C THR A 71 -13.96 -0.46 14.97
N PHE A 72 -15.20 -0.70 14.55
CA PHE A 72 -15.97 0.18 13.64
C PHE A 72 -17.33 0.47 14.27
#